data_AF-A0A8T5LGQ2-F1
#
_entry.id   AF-A0A8T5LGQ2-F1
#
_cell.length_a   1.000
_cell.length_b   1.000
_cell.length_c   1.000
_cell.angle_alpha   90.00
_cell.angle_beta   90.00
_cell.angle_gamma   90.00
#
_symmetry.space_group_name_H-M   'P 1'
#
loop_
_entity.id
_entity.type
_entity.pdbx_description
1 polymer ?
#
loop_
_entity_poly.entity_id
_entity_poly.type
_entity_poly.pdbx_seq_one_letter_code
_entity_poly.pdbx_strand_id
1 'polypeptide(L)'
;MIFELIISLICFLGLFVGFFIASKTVEELKPGTKYFVYLQKALFILTIFFVLYEYGYLLLGLIAVILFSIFLFWSKKNFDRLMYLVLSLSLFLGFFNQSIVIPSLIFFYGFPTGTIYYMKSKKVSGLFFENYYFLIVLIVLLVVREFL
;
A
#
# COMPACT_ATOMS: atom_id res chain seq x y z
N MET A 1 15.52 7.39 -12.38
CA MET A 1 15.81 6.41 -11.30
C MET A 1 15.91 7.03 -9.89
N ILE A 2 16.78 8.02 -9.63
CA ILE A 2 17.01 8.53 -8.25
C ILE A 2 15.73 9.12 -7.63
N PHE A 3 14.97 9.89 -8.42
CA PHE A 3 13.74 10.52 -7.94
C PHE A 3 12.66 9.47 -7.60
N GLU A 4 12.53 8.43 -8.43
CA GLU A 4 11.62 7.31 -8.18
C GLU A 4 12.00 6.55 -6.90
N LEU A 5 13.29 6.35 -6.65
CA LEU A 5 13.75 5.75 -5.39
C LEU A 5 13.40 6.61 -4.18
N ILE A 6 13.57 7.94 -4.27
CA ILE A 6 13.18 8.86 -3.19
C ILE A 6 11.67 8.78 -2.94
N ILE A 7 10.84 8.82 -3.99
CA ILE A 7 9.38 8.67 -3.87
C ILE A 7 9.03 7.33 -3.22
N SER A 8 9.71 6.26 -3.60
CA SER A 8 9.48 4.92 -3.06
C SER A 8 9.76 4.85 -1.56
N LEU A 9 10.85 5.48 -1.12
CA LEU A 9 11.18 5.60 0.30
C LEU A 9 10.13 6.44 1.03
N ILE A 10 9.67 7.55 0.44
CA ILE A 10 8.59 8.37 1.00
C ILE A 10 7.32 7.55 1.15
N CYS A 11 6.89 6.80 0.12
CA CYS A 11 5.71 5.93 0.19
C CYS A 11 5.81 4.94 1.35
N PHE A 12 7.00 4.36 1.54
CA PHE A 12 7.26 3.41 2.63
C PHE A 12 7.24 4.07 4.02
N LEU A 13 7.53 5.37 4.14
CA LEU A 13 7.43 6.09 5.41
C LEU A 13 6.00 6.15 5.97
N GLY A 14 4.96 6.06 5.13
CA GLY A 14 3.57 6.05 5.60
C GLY A 14 3.29 4.94 6.62
N LEU A 15 3.95 3.79 6.45
CA LEU A 15 3.89 2.67 7.39
C LEU A 15 4.50 3.00 8.75
N PHE A 16 5.62 3.73 8.78
CA PHE A 16 6.24 4.16 10.03
C PHE A 16 5.43 5.27 10.71
N VAL A 17 4.86 6.18 9.94
CA VAL A 17 3.96 7.23 10.45
C VAL A 17 2.75 6.62 11.16
N GLY A 18 2.11 5.62 10.53
CA GLY A 18 1.00 4.89 11.14
C GLY A 18 1.40 4.18 12.43
N PHE A 19 2.51 3.46 12.40
CA PHE A 19 3.02 2.77 13.59
C PHE A 19 3.33 3.75 14.74
N PHE A 20 3.98 4.88 14.43
CA PHE A 20 4.34 5.90 15.42
C PHE A 20 3.10 6.50 16.07
N ILE A 21 2.11 6.91 15.27
CA ILE A 21 0.85 7.48 15.79
C ILE A 21 0.15 6.45 16.67
N ALA A 22 0.07 5.19 16.23
CA ALA A 22 -0.57 4.13 17.00
C ALA A 22 0.10 3.86 18.35
N SER A 23 1.42 4.06 18.45
CA SER A 23 2.15 3.94 19.70
C SER A 23 1.77 4.98 20.76
N LYS A 24 1.17 6.10 20.34
CA LYS A 24 0.75 7.20 21.21
C LYS A 24 -0.75 7.20 21.53
N THR A 25 -1.56 6.51 20.73
CA THR A 25 -3.04 6.53 20.84
C THR A 25 -3.65 5.14 21.08
N VAL A 26 -2.93 4.26 21.79
CA VAL A 26 -3.32 2.85 21.99
C VAL A 26 -4.72 2.67 22.57
N GLU A 27 -5.14 3.56 23.48
CA GLU A 27 -6.46 3.49 24.13
C GLU A 27 -7.60 3.77 23.16
N GLU A 28 -7.43 4.76 22.28
CA GLU A 28 -8.41 5.15 21.26
C GLU A 28 -8.51 4.11 20.12
N LEU A 29 -7.41 3.41 19.83
CA LEU A 29 -7.33 2.45 18.73
C LEU A 29 -8.06 1.13 18.99
N LYS A 30 -8.26 0.73 20.25
CA LYS A 30 -8.93 -0.54 20.59
C LYS A 30 -10.33 -0.66 19.96
N PRO A 31 -11.27 0.29 20.17
CA PRO A 31 -12.55 0.27 19.47
C PRO A 31 -12.41 0.61 17.97
N GLY A 32 -11.36 1.37 17.60
CA GLY A 32 -11.13 1.89 16.26
C GLY A 32 -10.58 0.90 15.23
N THR A 33 -10.03 -0.25 15.66
CA THR A 33 -9.20 -1.12 14.81
C THR A 33 -9.93 -1.60 13.53
N LYS A 34 -11.23 -1.89 13.62
CA LYS A 34 -12.03 -2.31 12.45
C LYS A 34 -12.08 -1.24 11.34
N TYR A 35 -12.10 0.04 11.70
CA TYR A 35 -12.14 1.14 10.74
C TYR A 35 -10.81 1.28 10.00
N PHE A 36 -9.68 1.03 10.69
CA PHE A 36 -8.37 0.99 10.02
C PHE A 36 -8.29 -0.15 9.01
N VAL A 37 -8.87 -1.31 9.30
CA VAL A 37 -8.94 -2.43 8.33
C VAL A 37 -9.77 -2.03 7.10
N TYR A 38 -10.92 -1.38 7.29
CA TYR A 38 -11.72 -0.89 6.17
C TYR A 38 -11.01 0.20 5.37
N LEU A 39 -10.34 1.12 6.04
CA LEU A 39 -9.54 2.18 5.40
C LEU A 39 -8.39 1.60 4.58
N GLN A 40 -7.64 0.64 5.14
CA GLN A 40 -6.58 -0.08 4.44
C GLN A 40 -7.11 -0.74 3.15
N LYS A 41 -8.24 -1.45 3.23
CA LYS A 41 -8.86 -2.09 2.05
C LYS A 41 -9.33 -1.07 1.02
N ALA A 42 -9.96 0.03 1.46
CA ALA A 42 -10.45 1.08 0.57
C ALA A 42 -9.30 1.76 -0.18
N LEU A 43 -8.21 2.09 0.50
CA LEU A 43 -7.02 2.71 -0.11
C LEU A 43 -6.35 1.78 -1.11
N PHE A 44 -6.31 0.48 -0.82
CA PHE A 44 -5.82 -0.51 -1.79
C PHE A 44 -6.68 -0.54 -3.06
N ILE A 45 -8.00 -0.67 -2.90
CA ILE A 45 -8.95 -0.69 -4.02
C ILE A 45 -8.83 0.60 -4.86
N LEU A 46 -8.75 1.75 -4.20
CA LEU A 46 -8.54 3.04 -4.87
C LEU A 46 -7.22 3.06 -5.64
N THR A 47 -6.13 2.52 -5.08
CA THR A 47 -4.84 2.45 -5.78
C THR A 47 -4.97 1.66 -7.08
N ILE A 48 -5.61 0.49 -7.06
CA ILE A 48 -5.82 -0.32 -8.27
C ILE A 48 -6.70 0.42 -9.28
N PHE A 49 -7.78 1.06 -8.81
CA PHE A 49 -8.66 1.85 -9.65
C PHE A 49 -7.89 2.96 -10.37
N PHE A 50 -7.09 3.75 -9.65
CA PHE A 50 -6.33 4.86 -10.23
C PHE A 50 -5.25 4.38 -11.20
N VAL A 51 -4.59 3.26 -10.93
CA VAL A 51 -3.69 2.62 -11.91
C VAL A 51 -4.44 2.34 -13.21
N LEU A 52 -5.57 1.62 -13.15
CA LEU A 52 -6.32 1.28 -14.36
C LEU A 52 -6.90 2.51 -15.08
N TYR A 53 -7.33 3.51 -14.31
CA TYR A 53 -7.83 4.78 -14.83
C TYR A 53 -6.77 5.53 -15.63
N GLU A 54 -5.55 5.67 -15.12
CA GLU A 54 -4.47 6.41 -15.79
C GLU A 54 -4.01 5.76 -17.10
N TYR A 55 -4.20 4.45 -17.25
CA TYR A 55 -3.95 3.73 -18.51
C TYR A 55 -5.17 3.70 -19.46
N GLY A 56 -6.22 4.48 -19.17
CA GLY A 56 -7.43 4.57 -20.01
C GLY A 56 -8.41 3.41 -19.86
N TYR A 57 -8.20 2.50 -18.90
CA TYR A 57 -9.02 1.32 -18.69
C TYR A 57 -10.13 1.54 -17.65
N LEU A 58 -10.89 2.64 -17.76
CA LEU A 58 -11.92 3.03 -16.76
C LEU A 58 -12.90 1.90 -16.42
N LEU A 59 -13.45 1.23 -17.45
CA LEU A 59 -14.44 0.16 -17.25
C LEU A 59 -13.84 -1.06 -16.53
N LEU A 60 -12.61 -1.44 -16.86
CA LEU A 60 -11.87 -2.48 -16.12
C LEU A 60 -11.55 -2.02 -14.70
N GLY A 61 -11.25 -0.74 -14.49
CA GLY A 61 -11.10 -0.12 -13.17
C GLY A 61 -12.33 -0.31 -12.30
N LEU A 62 -13.52 0.00 -12.83
CA LEU A 62 -14.79 -0.18 -12.12
C LEU A 62 -15.08 -1.66 -11.82
N ILE A 63 -14.83 -2.56 -12.78
CA ILE A 63 -14.96 -4.01 -12.56
C ILE A 63 -13.99 -4.48 -11.47
N ALA A 64 -12.74 -4.05 -11.52
CA ALA A 64 -11.73 -4.38 -10.53
C ALA A 64 -12.16 -3.92 -9.13
N VAL A 65 -12.70 -2.69 -8.99
CA VAL A 65 -13.24 -2.20 -7.72
C VAL A 65 -14.31 -3.13 -7.16
N ILE A 66 -15.27 -3.56 -7.99
CA ILE A 66 -16.35 -4.46 -7.57
C ILE A 66 -15.78 -5.82 -7.16
N LEU A 67 -14.93 -6.42 -8.00
CA LEU A 67 -14.34 -7.74 -7.75
C LEU A 67 -13.45 -7.75 -6.51
N PHE A 68 -12.56 -6.77 -6.36
CA PHE A 68 -11.69 -6.66 -5.19
C PHE A 68 -12.50 -6.35 -3.93
N SER A 69 -13.57 -5.55 -4.00
CA SER A 69 -14.45 -5.32 -2.85
C SER A 69 -15.10 -6.61 -2.36
N ILE A 70 -15.65 -7.42 -3.27
CA ILE A 70 -16.25 -8.72 -2.95
C ILE A 70 -15.19 -9.66 -2.37
N PHE A 71 -14.06 -9.79 -3.06
CA PHE A 71 -12.96 -10.68 -2.67
C PHE A 71 -12.36 -10.33 -1.30
N LEU A 72 -12.08 -9.04 -1.06
CA LEU A 72 -11.53 -8.56 0.21
C LEU A 72 -12.54 -8.63 1.35
N PHE A 73 -13.84 -8.61 1.08
CA PHE A 73 -14.87 -8.82 2.10
C PHE A 73 -14.97 -10.29 2.51
N TRP A 74 -14.75 -11.22 1.58
CA TRP A 74 -14.84 -12.67 1.82
C TRP A 74 -13.54 -13.29 2.36
N SER A 75 -12.40 -12.66 2.08
CA SER A 75 -11.11 -13.17 2.56
C SER A 75 -10.90 -12.91 4.06
N LYS A 76 -10.81 -13.98 4.84
CA LYS A 76 -10.47 -13.96 6.28
C LYS A 76 -8.96 -13.99 6.56
N LYS A 77 -8.11 -14.24 5.56
CA LYS A 77 -6.65 -14.38 5.76
C LYS A 77 -5.93 -13.03 5.75
N ASN A 78 -4.80 -12.95 6.46
CA ASN A 78 -3.86 -11.82 6.43
C ASN A 78 -3.31 -11.66 5.01
N PHE A 79 -3.97 -10.82 4.21
CA PHE A 79 -3.64 -10.51 2.82
C PHE A 79 -2.46 -9.53 2.67
N ASP A 80 -1.92 -9.06 3.79
CA ASP A 80 -0.94 -7.99 3.87
C ASP A 80 0.26 -8.22 2.93
N ARG A 81 0.78 -9.46 2.85
CA ARG A 81 1.95 -9.76 2.01
C ARG A 81 1.72 -9.59 0.51
N LEU A 82 0.59 -10.09 0.02
CA LEU A 82 0.26 -10.00 -1.41
C LEU A 82 -0.07 -8.55 -1.79
N MET A 83 -0.65 -7.79 -0.87
CA MET A 83 -1.02 -6.39 -1.13
C MET A 83 0.20 -5.53 -1.43
N TYR A 84 1.28 -5.62 -0.65
CA TYR A 84 2.49 -4.84 -0.94
C TYR A 84 3.18 -5.24 -2.25
N LEU A 85 3.10 -6.52 -2.67
CA LEU A 85 3.59 -6.89 -4.00
C LEU A 85 2.78 -6.15 -5.07
N VAL A 86 1.45 -6.16 -4.97
CA VAL A 86 0.60 -5.43 -5.90
C VAL A 86 0.87 -3.91 -5.84
N LEU A 87 1.05 -3.34 -4.65
CA LEU A 87 1.37 -1.91 -4.51
C LEU A 87 2.74 -1.55 -5.11
N SER A 88 3.73 -2.44 -5.05
CA SER A 88 5.02 -2.22 -5.72
C SER A 88 4.87 -2.16 -7.24
N LEU A 89 4.04 -3.05 -7.82
CA LEU A 89 3.69 -3.01 -9.23
C LEU A 89 2.89 -1.75 -9.58
N SER A 90 1.91 -1.39 -8.75
CA SER A 90 1.13 -0.16 -8.93
C SER A 90 2.03 1.08 -8.93
N LEU A 91 2.97 1.18 -7.99
CA LEU A 91 3.91 2.30 -7.92
C LEU A 91 4.80 2.35 -9.16
N PHE A 92 5.33 1.21 -9.58
CA PHE A 92 6.14 1.11 -10.80
C PHE A 92 5.37 1.59 -12.04
N LEU A 93 4.13 1.13 -12.22
CA LEU A 93 3.24 1.59 -13.29
C LEU A 93 2.95 3.09 -13.19
N GLY A 94 2.71 3.60 -11.98
CA GLY A 94 2.52 5.03 -11.74
C GLY A 94 3.70 5.89 -12.19
N PHE A 95 4.93 5.37 -12.14
CA PHE A 95 6.09 6.10 -12.65
C PHE A 95 6.09 6.27 -14.17
N PHE A 96 5.51 5.35 -14.96
CA PHE A 96 5.40 5.52 -16.41
C PHE A 96 4.46 6.67 -16.78
N ASN A 97 3.40 6.86 -16.00
CA ASN A 97 2.42 7.93 -16.23
C ASN A 97 2.72 9.21 -15.45
N GLN A 98 3.89 9.30 -14.78
CA GLN A 98 4.26 10.43 -13.92
C GLN A 98 3.19 10.76 -12.85
N SER A 99 2.52 9.72 -12.34
CA SER A 99 1.44 9.87 -11.38
C SER A 99 1.92 10.37 -10.03
N ILE A 100 1.24 11.38 -9.51
CA ILE A 100 1.39 11.82 -8.11
C ILE A 100 0.35 11.13 -7.22
N VAL A 101 -0.78 10.71 -7.79
CA VAL A 101 -1.91 10.13 -7.06
C VAL A 101 -1.55 8.74 -6.52
N ILE A 102 -0.95 7.88 -7.35
CA ILE A 102 -0.59 6.52 -6.94
C ILE A 102 0.41 6.51 -5.76
N PRO A 103 1.55 7.24 -5.80
CA PRO A 103 2.44 7.34 -4.64
C PRO A 103 1.74 7.84 -3.37
N SER A 104 0.86 8.84 -3.50
CA SER A 104 0.12 9.40 -2.37
C SER A 104 -0.80 8.36 -1.73
N LEU A 105 -1.53 7.59 -2.55
CA LEU A 105 -2.40 6.52 -2.05
C LEU A 105 -1.60 5.40 -1.37
N ILE A 106 -0.43 5.05 -1.88
CA ILE A 106 0.45 4.04 -1.26
C ILE A 106 0.99 4.53 0.08
N PHE A 107 1.40 5.79 0.17
CA PHE A 107 1.76 6.41 1.45
C PHE A 107 0.60 6.32 2.46
N PHE A 108 -0.60 6.75 2.03
CA PHE A 108 -1.79 6.68 2.89
C PHE A 108 -2.17 5.24 3.23
N TYR A 109 -1.93 4.26 2.35
CA TYR A 109 -2.15 2.84 2.64
C TYR A 109 -1.18 2.33 3.72
N GLY A 110 0.06 2.83 3.73
CA GLY A 110 1.04 2.55 4.76
C GLY A 110 0.50 2.92 6.16
N PHE A 111 -0.18 4.06 6.27
CA PHE A 111 -0.71 4.56 7.55
C PHE A 111 -1.60 3.56 8.32
N PRO A 112 -2.76 3.10 7.82
CA PRO A 112 -3.57 2.13 8.53
C PRO A 112 -2.85 0.80 8.70
N THR A 113 -1.97 0.42 7.77
CA THR A 113 -1.19 -0.81 7.87
C THR A 113 -0.24 -0.79 9.07
N GLY A 114 0.53 0.29 9.23
CA GLY A 114 1.42 0.49 10.38
C GLY A 114 0.66 0.52 11.70
N THR A 115 -0.51 1.18 11.70
CA THR A 115 -1.42 1.22 12.86
C THR A 115 -1.91 -0.18 13.24
N ILE A 116 -2.45 -0.94 12.29
CA ILE A 116 -2.93 -2.32 12.52
C ILE A 116 -1.79 -3.21 13.01
N TYR A 117 -0.61 -3.07 12.43
CA TYR A 117 0.56 -3.85 12.81
C TYR A 117 0.98 -3.60 14.26
N TYR A 118 1.04 -2.33 14.68
CA TYR A 118 1.33 -1.96 16.06
C TYR A 118 0.38 -2.67 17.04
N MET A 119 -0.92 -2.67 16.73
CA MET A 119 -1.94 -3.31 17.53
C MET A 119 -1.76 -4.84 17.64
N LYS A 120 -1.18 -5.49 16.62
CA LYS A 120 -0.93 -6.95 16.61
C LYS A 120 0.37 -7.36 17.31
N SER A 121 1.49 -6.69 17.01
CA SER A 121 2.85 -7.18 17.32
C SER A 121 3.63 -6.28 18.28
N LYS A 122 3.30 -4.98 18.38
CA LYS A 122 4.04 -3.91 19.09
C LYS A 122 5.54 -3.76 18.75
N LYS A 123 6.14 -4.68 18.01
CA LYS A 123 7.58 -4.71 17.68
C LYS A 123 7.84 -4.04 16.33
N VAL A 124 8.56 -2.92 16.32
CA VAL A 124 8.91 -2.18 15.08
C VAL A 124 9.70 -3.05 14.09
N SER A 125 10.60 -3.91 14.57
CA SER A 125 11.48 -4.68 13.69
C SER A 125 10.71 -5.60 12.74
N GLY A 126 9.67 -6.28 13.23
CA GLY A 126 8.86 -7.16 12.41
C GLY A 126 8.11 -6.42 11.31
N LEU A 127 7.74 -5.15 11.53
CA LEU A 127 7.06 -4.32 10.54
C LEU A 127 7.92 -4.13 9.29
N PHE A 128 9.22 -3.87 9.46
CA PHE A 128 10.15 -3.71 8.33
C PHE A 128 10.36 -5.05 7.60
N PHE A 129 10.67 -6.12 8.34
CA PHE A 129 10.93 -7.44 7.76
C PHE A 129 9.71 -8.07 7.08
N GLU A 130 8.50 -7.67 7.45
CA GLU A 130 7.29 -8.14 6.78
C GLU A 130 6.94 -7.35 5.53
N ASN A 131 7.65 -6.26 5.21
CA ASN A 131 7.29 -5.38 4.09
C ASN A 131 8.47 -4.98 3.20
N TYR A 132 9.72 -5.33 3.54
CA TYR A 132 10.92 -4.96 2.76
C TYR A 132 10.91 -5.48 1.31
N TYR A 133 10.18 -6.57 1.01
CA TYR A 133 10.06 -7.06 -0.36
C TYR A 133 9.39 -6.06 -1.30
N PHE A 134 8.58 -5.12 -0.79
CA PHE A 134 8.06 -4.00 -1.57
C PHE A 134 9.18 -3.22 -2.24
N LEU A 135 10.21 -2.85 -1.46
CA LEU A 135 11.37 -2.11 -1.96
C LEU A 135 12.22 -2.97 -2.88
N ILE A 136 12.44 -4.25 -2.55
CA ILE A 136 13.23 -5.15 -3.40
C ILE A 136 12.58 -5.32 -4.77
N VAL A 137 11.28 -5.67 -4.82
CA VAL A 137 10.56 -5.87 -6.08
C VAL A 137 10.59 -4.59 -6.90
N LEU A 138 10.36 -3.44 -6.28
CA LEU A 138 10.38 -2.17 -6.97
C LEU A 138 11.76 -1.79 -7.52
N ILE A 139 12.84 -2.01 -6.75
CA ILE A 139 14.21 -1.77 -7.22
C ILE A 139 14.53 -2.68 -8.40
N VAL A 140 14.17 -3.97 -8.33
CA VAL A 140 14.36 -4.91 -9.43
C VAL A 140 13.63 -4.43 -10.69
N LEU A 141 12.37 -4.02 -10.57
CA LEU A 141 11.60 -3.50 -11.70
C LEU A 141 12.20 -2.22 -12.29
N LEU A 142 12.65 -1.29 -11.44
CA LEU A 142 13.32 -0.06 -11.88
C LEU A 142 14.63 -0.36 -12.60
N VAL A 143 15.43 -1.32 -12.11
CA VAL A 143 16.69 -1.72 -12.77
C VAL A 143 16.40 -2.37 -14.12
N VAL A 144 15.45 -3.31 -14.19
CA VAL A 144 15.06 -3.96 -15.45
C VAL A 144 14.61 -2.95 -16.50
N ARG A 145 13.87 -1.90 -16.10
CA ARG A 145 13.42 -0.83 -16.98
C ARG A 145 14.57 -0.09 -17.66
N GLU A 146 15.72 0.08 -17.00
CA GLU A 146 16.87 0.79 -17.60
C GLU A 146 17.59 -0.05 -18.69
N PHE A 147 17.25 -1.34 -18.83
CA PHE A 147 17.79 -2.23 -19.85
C PHE A 147 16.83 -2.52 -21.02
N LEU A 148 15.59 -2.02 -20.96
CA LEU A 148 14.56 -2.18 -22.00
C LEU A 148 14.41 -0.88 -22.80
#